data_AF-A0A957DMV1-F1
#
_entry.id   AF-A0A957DMV1-F1
#
_cell.length_a   1.000
_cell.length_b   1.000
_cell.length_c   1.000
_cell.angle_alpha   90.00
_cell.angle_beta   90.00
_cell.angle_gamma   90.00
#
_symmetry.space_group_name_H-M   'P 1'
#
loop_
_entity.id
_entity.type
_entity.pdbx_description
1 polymer ?
#
loop_
_entity_poly.entity_id
_entity_poly.type
_entity_poly.pdbx_seq_one_letter_code
_entity_poly.pdbx_strand_id
1 'polypeptide(L)'
;MELPIRRYGDLMFEYLYPLRRKVGLLAGLIFTTLALQLINPQIIRSFIDTAVSTSNTQPLIWAGVLFLATSLLLQIVGVAATYVGEDVGWQSTNQLRADLARHCLRLDMSFHNEHTPGEMIERIDGDVTELATFFSQFALNLIANGLLLVGILITLAIEDWRVG
;
A
#
# COMPACT_ATOMS: atom_id res chain seq x y z
N MET A 1 -23.65 17.22 3.90
CA MET A 1 -22.64 18.10 3.28
C MET A 1 -21.62 17.19 2.63
N GLU A 2 -21.57 17.12 1.30
CA GLU A 2 -20.54 16.36 0.59
C GLU A 2 -19.21 17.11 0.76
N LEU A 3 -18.41 16.70 1.73
CA LEU A 3 -17.06 17.23 1.87
C LEU A 3 -16.27 16.83 0.61
N PRO A 4 -15.68 17.78 -0.12
CA PRO A 4 -14.93 17.46 -1.33
C PRO A 4 -13.76 16.57 -0.96
N ILE A 5 -13.56 15.47 -1.70
CA ILE A 5 -12.50 14.45 -1.52
C ILE A 5 -11.11 15.07 -1.24
N ARG A 6 -10.85 16.26 -1.80
CA ARG A 6 -9.62 17.03 -1.59
C ARG A 6 -9.33 17.36 -0.11
N ARG A 7 -10.35 17.72 0.69
CA ARG A 7 -10.15 18.06 2.10
C ARG A 7 -9.74 16.86 2.95
N TYR A 8 -10.19 15.65 2.59
CA TYR A 8 -9.75 14.42 3.24
C TYR A 8 -8.29 14.12 2.92
N GLY A 9 -7.87 14.37 1.68
CA GLY A 9 -6.47 14.25 1.28
C GLY A 9 -5.54 15.17 2.07
N ASP A 10 -5.94 16.43 2.26
CA ASP A 10 -5.18 17.41 3.05
C ASP A 10 -5.06 16.97 4.51
N LEU A 11 -6.16 16.48 5.11
CA LEU A 11 -6.19 15.96 6.48
C LEU A 11 -5.24 14.75 6.63
N MET A 12 -5.30 13.79 5.71
CA MET A 12 -4.38 12.64 5.73
C MET A 12 -2.93 13.08 5.60
N PHE A 13 -2.66 14.06 4.73
CA PHE A 13 -1.30 14.56 4.53
C PHE A 13 -0.75 15.22 5.80
N GLU A 14 -1.58 15.98 6.53
CA GLU A 14 -1.24 16.58 7.81
C GLU A 14 -0.81 15.54 8.84
N TYR A 15 -1.58 14.44 8.97
CA TYR A 15 -1.25 13.36 9.92
C TYR A 15 -0.13 12.41 9.44
N LEU A 16 0.13 12.31 8.13
CA LEU A 16 1.21 11.50 7.57
C LEU A 16 2.56 12.23 7.52
N TYR A 17 2.57 13.56 7.43
CA TYR A 17 3.79 14.37 7.34
C TYR A 17 4.80 14.13 8.49
N PRO A 18 4.38 14.02 9.77
CA PRO A 18 5.28 13.66 10.86
C PRO A 18 5.94 12.29 10.68
N LEU A 19 5.27 11.38 9.98
CA LEU A 19 5.71 10.01 9.69
C LEU A 19 6.47 9.88 8.36
N ARG A 20 6.94 10.99 7.76
CA ARG A 20 7.63 11.01 6.44
C ARG A 20 8.73 9.96 6.24
N ARG A 21 9.46 9.59 7.30
CA ARG A 21 10.50 8.54 7.22
C ARG A 21 9.90 7.16 6.99
N LYS A 22 8.83 6.83 7.72
CA LYS A 22 8.11 5.57 7.57
C LYS A 22 7.35 5.52 6.25
N VAL A 23 6.75 6.63 5.83
CA VAL A 23 6.11 6.78 4.51
C VAL A 23 7.14 6.60 3.38
N GLY A 24 8.33 7.19 3.49
CA GLY A 24 9.42 6.99 2.53
C GLY A 24 9.91 5.54 2.48
N LEU A 25 10.02 4.88 3.63
CA LEU A 25 10.36 3.46 3.71
C LEU A 25 9.26 2.58 3.08
N LEU A 26 7.99 2.85 3.38
CA LEU A 26 6.84 2.18 2.78
C LEU A 26 6.84 2.33 1.25
N ALA A 27 7.07 3.55 0.74
CA ALA A 27 7.18 3.79 -0.68
C ALA A 27 8.32 2.95 -1.30
N GLY A 28 9.49 2.93 -0.67
CA GLY A 28 10.62 2.10 -1.11
C GLY A 28 10.29 0.60 -1.15
N LEU A 29 9.57 0.10 -0.14
CA LEU A 29 9.11 -1.29 -0.12
C LEU A 29 8.12 -1.58 -1.24
N ILE A 30 7.14 -0.69 -1.48
CA ILE A 30 6.18 -0.83 -2.58
C ILE A 30 6.91 -0.85 -3.94
N PHE A 31 7.84 0.06 -4.18
CA PHE A 31 8.65 0.05 -5.41
C PHE A 31 9.46 -1.24 -5.58
N THR A 32 10.01 -1.76 -4.49
CA THR A 32 10.76 -3.03 -4.50
C THR A 32 9.84 -4.21 -4.84
N THR A 33 8.64 -4.25 -4.23
CA THR A 33 7.61 -5.25 -4.55
C THR A 33 7.22 -5.21 -6.03
N LEU A 34 6.99 -4.00 -6.58
CA LEU A 34 6.65 -3.82 -7.99
C LEU A 34 7.77 -4.30 -8.92
N ALA A 35 9.03 -3.96 -8.60
CA ALA A 35 10.18 -4.42 -9.38
C ALA A 35 10.29 -5.95 -9.38
N LEU A 36 10.12 -6.59 -8.21
CA LEU A 36 10.15 -8.06 -8.09
C LEU A 36 8.98 -8.73 -8.83
N GLN A 37 7.79 -8.12 -8.82
CA GLN A 37 6.63 -8.61 -9.59
C GLN A 37 6.89 -8.60 -11.10
N LEU A 38 7.63 -7.61 -11.62
CA LEU A 38 8.00 -7.55 -13.04
C LEU A 38 9.16 -8.48 -13.41
N ILE A 39 10.07 -8.77 -12.47
CA ILE A 39 11.19 -9.69 -12.68
C ILE A 39 10.72 -11.15 -12.81
N ASN A 40 9.73 -11.58 -12.03
CA ASN A 40 9.29 -12.98 -12.02
C ASN A 40 8.84 -13.51 -13.40
N PRO A 41 8.00 -12.79 -14.19
CA PRO A 41 7.66 -13.19 -15.56
C PRO A 41 8.87 -13.32 -16.49
N GLN A 42 9.88 -12.45 -16.34
CA GLN A 42 11.11 -12.51 -17.13
C GLN A 42 11.94 -13.76 -16.81
N ILE A 43 11.96 -14.20 -15.55
CA ILE A 43 12.60 -15.47 -15.15
C ILE A 43 11.88 -16.65 -15.78
N ILE A 44 10.53 -16.66 -15.75
CA ILE A 44 9.73 -17.72 -16.37
C ILE A 44 9.99 -17.79 -17.87
N ARG A 45 10.05 -16.64 -18.56
CA ARG A 45 10.39 -16.58 -19.98
C ARG A 45 11.76 -17.21 -20.25
N SER A 46 12.80 -16.77 -19.54
CA SER A 46 14.16 -17.29 -19.70
C SER A 46 14.23 -18.81 -19.45
N PHE A 47 13.45 -19.30 -18.48
CA PHE A 47 13.30 -20.72 -18.22
C PHE A 47 12.68 -21.46 -19.41
N ILE A 48 11.57 -20.96 -19.96
CA ILE A 48 10.90 -21.56 -21.12
C ILE A 48 11.82 -21.56 -22.35
N ASP A 49 12.44 -20.43 -22.67
CA ASP A 49 13.31 -20.27 -23.84
C ASP A 49 14.50 -21.25 -23.76
N THR A 50 15.12 -21.39 -22.59
CA THR A 50 16.25 -22.30 -22.37
C THR A 50 15.83 -23.77 -22.38
N ALA A 51 14.64 -24.09 -21.84
CA ALA A 51 14.10 -25.44 -21.84
C ALA A 51 13.75 -25.95 -23.24
N VAL A 52 13.35 -25.06 -24.14
CA VAL A 52 13.05 -25.39 -25.54
C VAL A 52 14.33 -25.49 -26.38
N SER A 53 15.34 -24.66 -26.11
CA SER A 53 16.54 -24.58 -26.96
C SER A 53 17.63 -25.61 -26.65
N THR A 54 17.69 -26.14 -25.42
CA THR A 54 18.89 -26.82 -24.91
C THR A 54 18.52 -28.08 -24.12
N SER A 55 19.19 -29.21 -24.36
CA SER A 55 18.98 -30.47 -23.61
C SER A 55 19.70 -30.53 -22.25
N ASN A 56 20.48 -29.50 -21.91
CA ASN A 56 21.21 -29.38 -20.65
C ASN A 56 20.27 -28.86 -19.55
N THR A 57 20.15 -29.62 -18.46
CA THR A 57 19.25 -29.31 -17.34
C THR A 57 19.85 -28.35 -16.33
N GLN A 58 21.17 -28.12 -16.35
CA GLN A 58 21.85 -27.25 -15.37
C GLN A 58 21.30 -25.81 -15.36
N PRO A 59 21.07 -25.13 -16.50
CA PRO A 59 20.51 -23.78 -16.52
C PRO A 59 19.06 -23.73 -16.00
N LEU A 60 18.28 -24.79 -16.23
CA LEU A 60 16.89 -24.89 -15.76
C LEU A 60 16.84 -24.96 -14.23
N ILE A 61 17.76 -25.71 -13.61
CA ILE A 61 17.85 -25.77 -12.14
C ILE A 61 18.17 -24.39 -11.57
N TRP A 62 19.13 -23.66 -12.15
CA TRP A 62 19.48 -22.30 -11.70
C TRP A 62 18.34 -21.31 -11.87
N ALA A 63 17.62 -21.35 -12.99
CA ALA A 63 16.45 -20.51 -13.22
C ALA A 63 15.32 -20.83 -12.22
N GLY A 64 15.10 -22.11 -11.90
CA GLY A 64 14.15 -22.53 -10.86
C GLY A 64 14.53 -22.06 -9.47
N VAL A 65 15.81 -22.17 -9.09
CA VAL A 65 16.32 -21.67 -7.81
C VAL A 65 16.19 -20.14 -7.73
N LEU A 66 16.54 -19.43 -8.80
CA LEU A 66 16.39 -17.98 -8.87
C LEU A 66 14.93 -17.57 -8.71
N PHE A 67 14.00 -18.24 -9.40
CA PHE A 67 12.56 -17.99 -9.29
C PHE A 67 12.04 -18.19 -7.86
N LEU A 68 12.45 -19.27 -7.20
CA LEU A 68 12.07 -19.53 -5.81
C LEU A 68 12.64 -18.44 -4.88
N ALA A 69 13.90 -18.05 -5.09
CA ALA A 69 14.55 -17.01 -4.31
C ALA A 69 13.85 -15.63 -4.47
N THR A 70 13.55 -15.20 -5.70
CA THR A 70 12.83 -13.94 -5.94
C THR A 70 11.39 -14.00 -5.45
N SER A 71 10.70 -15.13 -5.60
CA SER A 71 9.33 -15.30 -5.09
C SER A 71 9.28 -15.24 -3.56
N LEU A 72 10.25 -15.86 -2.88
CA LEU A 72 10.36 -15.76 -1.42
C LEU A 72 10.70 -14.32 -0.99
N LEU A 73 11.63 -13.67 -1.69
CA LEU A 73 11.98 -12.28 -1.42
C LEU A 73 10.78 -11.36 -1.61
N LEU A 74 9.99 -11.56 -2.67
CA LEU A 74 8.76 -10.81 -2.93
C LEU A 74 7.80 -10.92 -1.75
N GLN A 75 7.60 -12.13 -1.19
CA GLN A 75 6.74 -12.30 -0.02
C GLN A 75 7.29 -11.64 1.24
N ILE A 76 8.61 -11.72 1.47
CA ILE A 76 9.25 -11.05 2.62
C ILE A 76 9.08 -9.53 2.52
N VAL A 77 9.34 -8.95 1.35
CA VAL A 77 9.17 -7.51 1.09
C VAL A 77 7.70 -7.11 1.20
N GLY A 78 6.78 -7.94 0.69
CA GLY A 78 5.34 -7.74 0.81
C GLY A 78 4.88 -7.69 2.26
N VAL A 79 5.32 -8.64 3.10
CA VAL A 79 5.01 -8.64 4.54
C VAL A 79 5.58 -7.39 5.22
N ALA A 80 6.81 -7.01 4.89
CA ALA A 80 7.42 -5.78 5.43
C ALA A 80 6.63 -4.53 5.02
N ALA A 81 6.17 -4.45 3.77
CA ALA A 81 5.37 -3.35 3.27
C ALA A 81 4.04 -3.26 4.01
N THR A 82 3.34 -4.38 4.20
CA THR A 82 2.09 -4.45 4.96
C THR A 82 2.30 -4.02 6.40
N TYR A 83 3.34 -4.53 7.07
CA TYR A 83 3.62 -4.17 8.47
C TYR A 83 3.87 -2.67 8.66
N VAL A 84 4.70 -2.07 7.79
CA VAL A 84 4.99 -0.64 7.87
C VAL A 84 3.78 0.20 7.48
N GLY A 85 3.00 -0.25 6.49
CA GLY A 85 1.74 0.39 6.10
C GLY A 85 0.76 0.44 7.27
N GLU A 86 0.60 -0.67 7.97
CA GLU A 86 -0.25 -0.77 9.15
C GLU A 86 0.26 0.12 10.29
N ASP A 87 1.56 0.08 10.61
CA ASP A 87 2.17 0.92 11.64
C ASP A 87 1.97 2.43 11.36
N VAL A 88 2.11 2.85 10.09
CA VAL A 88 1.84 4.23 9.66
C VAL A 88 0.35 4.56 9.82
N GLY A 89 -0.53 3.67 9.36
CA GLY A 89 -1.99 3.81 9.48
C GLY A 89 -2.40 4.01 10.94
N TRP A 90 -2.00 3.11 11.83
CA TRP A 90 -2.32 3.17 13.25
C TRP A 90 -1.85 4.46 13.92
N GLN A 91 -0.62 4.88 13.69
CA GLN A 91 -0.10 6.11 14.29
C GLN A 91 -0.84 7.37 13.80
N SER A 92 -1.11 7.45 12.50
CA SER A 92 -1.84 8.58 11.93
C SER A 92 -3.28 8.65 12.45
N THR A 93 -4.00 7.52 12.45
CA THR A 93 -5.37 7.41 12.97
C THR A 93 -5.44 7.67 14.46
N ASN A 94 -4.45 7.22 15.25
CA ASN A 94 -4.44 7.45 16.69
C ASN A 94 -4.24 8.94 17.04
N GLN A 95 -3.44 9.67 16.25
CA GLN A 95 -3.32 11.13 16.41
C GLN A 95 -4.63 11.85 16.08
N LEU A 96 -5.29 11.48 14.98
CA LEU A 96 -6.60 12.01 14.60
C LEU A 96 -7.66 11.74 15.69
N ARG A 97 -7.70 10.52 16.24
CA ARG A 97 -8.57 10.15 17.36
C ARG A 97 -8.31 11.02 18.59
N ALA A 98 -7.04 11.24 18.93
CA ALA A 98 -6.67 12.06 20.08
C ALA A 98 -7.07 13.55 19.89
N ASP A 99 -6.96 14.08 18.67
CA ASP A 99 -7.35 15.45 18.35
C ASP A 99 -8.87 15.63 18.41
N LEU A 100 -9.62 14.69 17.83
CA LEU A 100 -11.08 14.68 17.87
C LEU A 100 -11.60 14.53 19.30
N ALA A 101 -11.02 13.62 20.09
CA ALA A 101 -11.37 13.48 21.51
C ALA A 101 -11.12 14.79 22.28
N ARG A 102 -9.96 15.44 22.08
CA ARG A 102 -9.65 16.73 22.71
C ARG A 102 -10.61 17.84 22.28
N HIS A 103 -11.06 17.84 21.03
CA HIS A 103 -12.05 18.80 20.54
C HIS A 103 -13.41 18.55 21.17
N CYS A 104 -13.92 17.32 21.12
CA CYS A 104 -15.21 16.95 21.68
C CYS A 104 -15.30 17.23 23.19
N LEU A 105 -14.22 17.01 23.95
CA LEU A 105 -14.17 17.30 25.38
C LEU A 105 -14.21 18.81 25.74
N ARG A 106 -14.01 19.69 24.77
CA ARG A 106 -14.03 21.16 24.96
C ARG A 106 -15.33 21.80 24.47
N LEU A 107 -16.25 21.02 23.93
CA LEU A 107 -17.55 21.51 23.49
C LEU A 107 -18.43 21.87 24.68
N ASP A 108 -19.46 22.67 24.43
CA ASP A 108 -20.35 23.16 25.46
C ASP A 108 -21.33 22.09 25.97
N MET A 109 -22.00 22.40 27.09
CA MET A 109 -22.95 21.47 27.70
C MET A 109 -24.18 21.18 26.82
N SER A 110 -24.54 22.04 25.87
CA SER A 110 -25.62 21.74 24.92
C SER A 110 -25.24 20.55 24.06
N PHE A 111 -24.01 20.55 23.52
CA PHE A 111 -23.49 19.44 22.74
C PHE A 111 -23.48 18.12 23.54
N HIS A 112 -23.04 18.16 24.81
CA HIS A 112 -22.99 16.99 25.69
C HIS A 112 -24.36 16.50 26.16
N ASN A 113 -25.40 17.34 26.12
CA ASN A 113 -26.77 16.92 26.39
C ASN A 113 -27.44 16.29 25.15
N GLU A 114 -27.01 16.66 23.95
CA GLU A 114 -27.51 16.13 22.68
C GLU A 114 -26.86 14.80 22.28
N HIS A 115 -25.59 14.57 22.64
CA HIS A 115 -24.82 13.39 22.24
C HIS A 115 -24.39 12.56 23.44
N THR A 116 -24.69 11.26 23.40
CA THR A 116 -24.29 10.36 24.49
C THR A 116 -22.78 10.09 24.47
N PRO A 117 -22.15 9.81 25.63
CA PRO A 117 -20.75 9.40 25.68
C PRO A 117 -20.42 8.20 24.78
N GLY A 118 -21.33 7.22 24.69
CA GLY A 118 -21.16 6.06 23.81
C GLY A 118 -21.18 6.43 22.33
N GLU A 119 -22.08 7.33 21.90
CA GLU A 119 -22.11 7.83 20.52
C GLU A 119 -20.83 8.58 20.16
N MET A 120 -20.31 9.41 21.07
CA MET A 120 -19.05 10.12 20.85
C MET A 120 -17.88 9.15 20.69
N ILE A 121 -17.80 8.11 21.52
CA ILE A 121 -16.75 7.09 21.41
C ILE A 121 -16.85 6.35 20.07
N GLU A 122 -18.05 5.94 19.65
CA GLU A 122 -18.23 5.22 18.39
C GLU A 122 -17.86 6.09 17.18
N ARG A 123 -18.25 7.37 17.17
CA ARG A 123 -17.87 8.29 16.09
C ARG A 123 -16.37 8.58 16.08
N ILE A 124 -15.74 8.71 17.24
CA ILE A 124 -14.30 8.98 17.32
C ILE A 124 -13.49 7.73 17.00
N ASP A 125 -13.93 6.55 17.43
CA ASP A 125 -13.16 5.32 17.28
C ASP A 125 -13.54 4.57 16.00
N GLY A 126 -14.81 4.23 15.84
CA GLY A 126 -15.38 3.50 14.70
C GLY A 126 -15.27 4.28 13.40
N ASP A 127 -16.01 5.39 13.27
CA ASP A 127 -16.10 6.13 11.99
C ASP A 127 -14.71 6.61 11.52
N VAL A 128 -13.87 7.08 12.44
CA VAL A 128 -12.51 7.54 12.11
C VAL A 128 -11.64 6.38 11.64
N THR A 129 -11.72 5.21 12.28
CA THR A 129 -10.96 4.03 11.87
C THR A 129 -11.41 3.53 10.51
N GLU A 130 -12.73 3.48 10.27
CA GLU A 130 -13.28 3.05 8.98
C GLU A 130 -12.85 3.99 7.86
N LEU A 131 -12.98 5.30 8.05
CA LEU A 131 -12.55 6.30 7.07
C LEU A 131 -11.04 6.24 6.82
N ALA A 132 -10.22 6.20 7.88
CA ALA A 132 -8.77 6.18 7.73
C ALA A 132 -8.29 4.91 7.02
N THR A 133 -8.89 3.76 7.34
CA THR A 133 -8.59 2.48 6.70
C THR A 133 -9.00 2.51 5.22
N PHE A 134 -10.22 2.96 4.93
CA PHE A 134 -10.73 3.09 3.56
C PHE A 134 -9.81 3.94 2.70
N PHE A 135 -9.47 5.16 3.13
CA PHE A 135 -8.65 6.05 2.34
C PHE A 135 -7.19 5.58 2.23
N SER A 136 -6.62 5.00 3.29
CA SER A 136 -5.26 4.46 3.25
C SER A 136 -5.15 3.31 2.27
N GLN A 137 -6.08 2.34 2.34
CA GLN A 137 -6.13 1.22 1.42
C GLN A 137 -6.42 1.70 -0.01
N PHE A 138 -7.38 2.62 -0.18
CA PHE A 138 -7.71 3.17 -1.50
C PHE A 138 -6.50 3.86 -2.14
N ALA A 139 -5.83 4.77 -1.42
CA ALA A 139 -4.67 5.48 -1.94
C ALA A 139 -3.50 4.55 -2.25
N LEU A 140 -3.16 3.64 -1.33
CA LEU A 140 -2.08 2.68 -1.53
C LEU A 140 -2.36 1.74 -2.70
N ASN A 141 -3.57 1.18 -2.78
CA ASN A 141 -3.94 0.28 -3.87
C ASN A 141 -3.99 1.02 -5.20
N LEU A 142 -4.54 2.24 -5.26
CA LEU A 142 -4.63 3.00 -6.49
C LEU A 142 -3.24 3.34 -7.03
N ILE A 143 -2.33 3.79 -6.15
CA ILE A 143 -0.94 4.11 -6.53
C ILE A 143 -0.19 2.84 -6.94
N ALA A 144 -0.24 1.79 -6.11
CA ALA A 144 0.49 0.55 -6.38
C ALA A 144 0.01 -0.13 -7.66
N ASN A 145 -1.30 -0.29 -7.85
CA ASN A 145 -1.85 -0.90 -9.07
C ASN A 145 -1.66 0.00 -10.29
N GLY A 146 -1.75 1.32 -10.15
CA GLY A 146 -1.44 2.26 -11.22
C GLY A 146 0.01 2.15 -11.68
N LEU A 147 0.95 2.11 -10.74
CA LEU A 147 2.37 1.90 -11.03
C LEU A 147 2.64 0.51 -11.64
N LEU A 148 2.00 -0.53 -11.13
CA LEU A 148 2.10 -1.88 -11.67
C LEU A 148 1.62 -1.93 -13.12
N LEU A 149 0.45 -1.35 -13.40
CA LEU A 149 -0.13 -1.28 -14.74
C LEU A 149 0.82 -0.56 -15.70
N VAL A 150 1.36 0.59 -15.31
CA VAL A 150 2.36 1.31 -16.12
C VAL A 150 3.61 0.45 -16.33
N GLY A 151 4.10 -0.22 -15.28
CA GLY A 151 5.27 -1.10 -15.36
C GLY A 151 5.07 -2.30 -16.29
N ILE A 152 3.88 -2.90 -16.29
CA ILE A 152 3.51 -3.97 -17.21
C ILE A 152 3.47 -3.44 -18.65
N LEU A 153 2.81 -2.30 -18.89
CA LEU A 153 2.74 -1.69 -20.22
C LEU A 153 4.13 -1.36 -20.78
N ILE A 154 5.02 -0.82 -19.96
CA ILE A 154 6.41 -0.55 -20.36
C ILE A 154 7.13 -1.85 -20.70
N THR A 155 7.01 -2.88 -19.86
CA THR A 155 7.63 -4.19 -20.10
C THR A 155 7.15 -4.80 -21.42
N LEU A 156 5.84 -4.75 -21.69
CA LEU A 156 5.27 -5.26 -22.95
C LEU A 156 5.73 -4.44 -24.16
N ALA A 157 5.75 -3.11 -24.05
CA ALA A 157 6.19 -2.23 -25.12
C ALA A 157 7.67 -2.43 -25.51
N ILE A 158 8.53 -2.79 -24.54
CA ILE A 158 9.93 -3.16 -24.79
C ILE A 158 10.02 -4.52 -25.49
N GLU A 159 9.14 -5.45 -25.15
CA GLU A 159 9.17 -6.83 -25.64
C GLU A 159 8.65 -6.97 -27.07
N ASP A 160 7.42 -6.52 -27.30
CA ASP A 160 6.82 -6.49 -28.64
C ASP A 160 5.78 -5.37 -28.71
N TRP A 161 6.17 -4.26 -29.33
CA TRP A 161 5.32 -3.09 -29.54
C TRP A 161 4.05 -3.40 -30.36
N ARG A 162 3.99 -4.54 -31.08
CA ARG A 162 2.80 -4.96 -31.84
C ARG A 162 1.74 -5.66 -31.00
N VAL A 163 2.07 -6.08 -29.78
CA VAL A 163 1.15 -6.78 -28.87
C VAL A 163 0.44 -5.80 -27.92
N GLY A 164 0.96 -4.58 -27.77
CA GLY A 164 0.39 -3.48 -26.99
C GLY A 164 -0.64 -2.64 -27.73
#